data_AF-A0A5S9M8S0-F1
#
_entry.id   AF-A0A5S9M8S0-F1
#
_cell.length_a   1.000
_cell.length_b   1.000
_cell.length_c   1.000
_cell.angle_alpha   90.00
_cell.angle_beta   90.00
_cell.angle_gamma   90.00
#
_symmetry.space_group_name_H-M   'P 1'
#
loop_
_entity.id
_entity.type
_entity.pdbx_description
1 polymer ?
#
loop_
_entity_poly.entity_id
_entity_poly.type
_entity_poly.pdbx_seq_one_letter_code
_entity_poly.pdbx_strand_id
1 'polypeptide(L)'
;MKTFQELGVYGMSAITAITAQNTLGVHGIYPLSIEALERQIDAVAEDLLPDAVKTGMLWSADMIKIVAEKTVQYEMKLIVDPVMIAKGGASLLNEDAVSAMKKHTCCLSAML
;
A
#
# COMPACT_ATOMS: atom_id res chain seq x y z
N MET A 1 4.22 4.36 -10.13
CA MET A 1 4.33 5.69 -10.76
C MET A 1 4.94 5.63 -12.15
N LYS A 2 6.20 5.18 -12.34
CA LYS A 2 6.76 5.04 -13.71
C LYS A 2 5.86 4.19 -14.64
N THR A 3 5.45 2.99 -14.20
CA THR A 3 4.53 2.15 -14.98
C THR A 3 3.20 2.84 -15.32
N PHE A 4 2.66 3.66 -14.41
CA PHE A 4 1.42 4.39 -14.65
C PHE A 4 1.62 5.45 -15.73
N GLN A 5 2.72 6.20 -15.65
CA GLN A 5 3.09 7.18 -16.67
C GLN A 5 3.33 6.54 -18.04
N GLU A 6 4.06 5.42 -18.12
CA GLU A 6 4.34 4.70 -19.37
C GLU A 6 3.06 4.12 -20.02
N LEU A 7 2.03 3.84 -19.21
CA LEU A 7 0.72 3.39 -19.69
C LEU A 7 -0.27 4.55 -19.91
N GLY A 8 0.19 5.80 -19.81
CA GLY A 8 -0.64 6.98 -20.07
C GLY A 8 -1.74 7.22 -19.04
N VAL A 9 -1.61 6.69 -17.83
CA VAL A 9 -2.58 6.89 -16.74
C VAL A 9 -2.04 7.87 -15.70
N TYR A 10 -2.94 8.63 -15.08
CA TYR A 10 -2.59 9.57 -14.03
C TYR A 10 -2.33 8.83 -12.72
N GLY A 11 -1.11 8.95 -12.19
CA GLY A 11 -0.67 8.23 -11.00
C GLY A 11 -0.73 9.08 -9.73
N MET A 12 -1.38 8.58 -8.70
CA MET A 12 -1.41 9.15 -7.35
C MET A 12 -0.84 8.15 -6.35
N SER A 13 -0.35 8.62 -5.20
CA SER A 13 0.27 7.75 -4.19
C SER A 13 -0.03 8.20 -2.76
N ALA A 14 -0.36 7.24 -1.90
CA ALA A 14 -0.24 7.36 -0.45
C ALA A 14 1.00 6.58 0.01
N ILE A 15 1.93 7.25 0.66
CA ILE A 15 3.19 6.66 1.13
C ILE A 15 2.89 5.93 2.44
N THR A 16 3.30 4.66 2.52
CA THR A 16 3.11 3.81 3.71
C THR A 16 4.36 3.79 4.60
N ALA A 17 5.54 3.83 3.98
CA ALA A 17 6.81 3.98 4.65
C ALA A 17 7.85 4.57 3.69
N ILE A 18 8.85 5.23 4.27
CA ILE A 18 10.04 5.66 3.56
C ILE A 18 11.13 4.61 3.77
N THR A 19 11.84 4.23 2.72
CA THR A 19 12.96 3.30 2.80
C THR A 19 14.27 3.99 2.41
N ALA A 20 15.30 3.85 3.26
CA ALA A 20 16.66 4.14 2.86
C ALA A 20 17.17 2.91 2.09
N GLN A 21 16.85 2.84 0.79
CA GLN A 21 17.10 1.66 -0.04
C GLN A 21 17.89 2.02 -1.30
N ASN A 22 18.77 1.10 -1.72
CA ASN A 22 19.44 1.15 -3.01
C ASN A 22 19.60 -0.27 -3.58
N THR A 23 20.34 -0.41 -4.68
CA THR A 23 20.58 -1.72 -5.33
C THR A 23 21.40 -2.70 -4.49
N LEU A 24 22.07 -2.23 -3.43
CA LEU A 24 22.87 -3.06 -2.53
C LEU A 24 22.07 -3.54 -1.31
N GLY A 25 20.88 -3.00 -1.06
CA GLY A 25 20.02 -3.44 0.04
C GLY A 25 19.15 -2.35 0.64
N VAL A 26 18.47 -2.73 1.72
CA VAL A 26 17.66 -1.86 2.57
C VAL A 26 18.48 -1.53 3.81
N HIS A 27 18.71 -0.23 4.03
CA HIS A 27 19.53 0.31 5.13
C HIS A 27 18.68 0.93 6.23
N GLY A 28 17.38 1.12 6.00
CA GLY A 28 16.43 1.64 6.99
C GLY A 28 15.01 1.64 6.44
N ILE A 29 14.05 1.45 7.34
CA ILE A 29 12.61 1.51 7.05
C ILE A 29 11.99 2.45 8.08
N TYR A 30 11.23 3.42 7.59
CA TYR A 30 10.60 4.47 8.38
C TYR A 30 9.09 4.47 8.06
N PRO A 31 8.30 3.64 8.78
CA PRO A 31 6.86 3.60 8.62
C PRO A 31 6.24 4.97 8.93
N LEU A 32 5.28 5.40 8.12
CA LEU A 32 4.48 6.57 8.48
C LEU A 32 3.42 6.20 9.52
N SER A 33 2.90 7.20 10.24
CA SER A 33 1.80 6.98 11.17
C SER A 33 0.53 6.57 10.42
N ILE A 34 -0.34 5.84 11.11
CA ILE A 34 -1.65 5.47 10.58
C ILE A 34 -2.48 6.70 10.19
N GLU A 35 -2.44 7.74 11.03
CA GLU A 35 -3.11 9.01 10.76
C GLU A 35 -2.60 9.65 9.45
N ALA A 36 -1.28 9.63 9.21
CA ALA A 36 -0.72 10.18 7.98
C ALA A 36 -1.12 9.37 6.74
N LEU A 37 -1.22 8.04 6.86
CA LEU A 37 -1.71 7.18 5.78
C LEU A 37 -3.17 7.48 5.46
N GLU A 38 -4.02 7.51 6.48
CA GLU A 38 -5.45 7.83 6.36
C GLU A 38 -5.66 9.19 5.69
N ARG A 39 -5.01 10.24 6.19
CA ARG A 39 -5.12 11.59 5.62
C ARG A 39 -4.67 11.68 4.18
N GLN A 40 -3.64 10.92 3.78
CA GLN A 40 -3.21 10.85 2.38
C GLN A 40 -4.26 10.18 1.49
N ILE A 41 -4.88 9.09 1.96
CA ILE A 41 -5.92 8.38 1.21
C ILE A 41 -7.15 9.29 1.05
N ASP A 42 -7.60 9.91 2.13
CA ASP A 42 -8.77 10.80 2.12
C ASP A 42 -8.54 11.99 1.18
N ALA A 43 -7.37 12.65 1.27
CA ALA A 43 -7.04 13.79 0.41
C ALA A 43 -7.06 13.46 -1.09
N VAL A 44 -6.64 12.24 -1.48
CA VAL A 44 -6.71 11.79 -2.87
C VAL A 44 -8.13 11.41 -3.25
N ALA A 45 -8.83 10.65 -2.40
CA ALA A 45 -10.15 10.12 -2.70
C ALA A 45 -11.23 11.21 -2.80
N GLU A 46 -11.11 12.28 -2.01
CA GLU A 46 -12.05 13.40 -1.98
C GLU A 46 -11.90 14.36 -3.18
N ASP A 47 -10.69 14.50 -3.72
CA ASP A 47 -10.41 15.38 -4.87
C ASP A 47 -10.56 14.62 -6.20
N LEU A 48 -9.84 13.50 -6.34
CA LEU A 48 -9.79 12.73 -7.57
C LEU A 48 -9.82 11.23 -7.25
N LEU A 49 -11.05 10.70 -7.09
CA LEU A 49 -11.25 9.28 -6.76
C LEU A 49 -10.55 8.37 -7.80
N PRO A 50 -9.61 7.50 -7.38
CA PRO A 50 -8.90 6.63 -8.31
C PRO A 50 -9.80 5.54 -8.91
N ASP A 51 -9.69 5.32 -10.23
CA ASP A 51 -10.38 4.22 -10.92
C ASP A 51 -9.94 2.82 -10.43
N ALA A 52 -8.69 2.73 -9.97
CA ALA A 52 -8.09 1.54 -9.40
C ALA A 52 -6.99 1.91 -8.41
N VAL A 53 -6.85 1.11 -7.36
CA VAL A 53 -5.84 1.28 -6.31
C VAL A 53 -5.00 0.03 -6.23
N LYS A 54 -3.69 0.21 -6.15
CA LYS A 54 -2.72 -0.87 -6.07
C LYS A 54 -1.96 -0.76 -4.76
N THR A 55 -1.97 -1.79 -3.93
CA THR A 55 -1.13 -1.81 -2.74
C THR A 55 0.32 -2.10 -3.09
N GLY A 56 1.23 -1.63 -2.25
CA GLY A 56 2.63 -2.05 -2.23
C GLY A 56 2.97 -2.60 -0.86
N MET A 57 4.14 -2.24 -0.35
CA MET A 57 4.55 -2.58 1.02
C MET A 57 3.60 -1.97 2.06
N LEU A 58 3.02 -2.80 2.93
CA LEU A 58 2.18 -2.39 4.05
C LEU A 58 2.80 -2.90 5.35
N TRP A 59 3.46 -2.02 6.10
CA TRP A 59 4.36 -2.40 7.20
C TRP A 59 3.68 -3.18 8.34
N SER A 60 2.43 -2.83 8.68
CA SER A 60 1.71 -3.36 9.84
C SER A 60 0.28 -3.80 9.52
N ALA A 61 -0.28 -4.63 10.41
CA ALA A 61 -1.69 -5.01 10.38
C ALA A 61 -2.64 -3.80 10.42
N ASP A 62 -2.31 -2.76 11.17
CA ASP A 62 -3.12 -1.54 11.26
C ASP A 62 -3.16 -0.79 9.92
N MET A 63 -2.05 -0.72 9.19
CA MET A 63 -2.04 -0.12 7.84
C MET A 63 -2.92 -0.89 6.88
N ILE A 64 -2.86 -2.23 6.95
CA ILE A 64 -3.69 -3.10 6.12
C ILE A 64 -5.17 -2.88 6.43
N LYS A 65 -5.53 -2.81 7.71
CA LYS A 65 -6.89 -2.56 8.14
C LYS A 65 -7.40 -1.23 7.61
N ILE A 66 -6.63 -0.16 7.75
CA ILE A 66 -7.02 1.17 7.27
C ILE A 66 -7.15 1.21 5.75
N VAL A 67 -6.23 0.58 5.01
CA VAL A 67 -6.36 0.47 3.55
C VAL A 67 -7.64 -0.28 3.17
N ALA A 68 -7.96 -1.38 3.86
CA ALA A 68 -9.19 -2.13 3.61
C ALA A 68 -10.45 -1.30 3.94
N GLU A 69 -10.48 -0.61 5.07
CA GLU A 69 -11.58 0.25 5.50
C GLU A 69 -11.82 1.39 4.50
N LYS A 70 -10.76 2.11 4.10
CA LYS A 70 -10.86 3.20 3.12
C LYS A 70 -11.24 2.71 1.73
N THR A 71 -10.76 1.53 1.33
CA THR A 71 -11.15 0.90 0.06
C THR A 71 -12.67 0.68 0.02
N VAL A 72 -13.25 0.18 1.11
CA VAL A 72 -14.71 -0.01 1.22
C VAL A 72 -15.42 1.34 1.30
N GLN A 73 -14.93 2.29 2.11
CA GLN A 73 -15.53 3.61 2.29
C GLN A 73 -15.72 4.37 0.97
N TYR A 74 -14.73 4.31 0.08
CA TYR A 74 -14.72 5.03 -1.19
C TYR A 74 -15.00 4.14 -2.42
N GLU A 75 -15.42 2.88 -2.20
CA GLU A 75 -15.75 1.90 -3.25
C GLU A 75 -14.64 1.72 -4.30
N MET A 76 -13.38 1.72 -3.86
CA MET A 76 -12.21 1.63 -4.74
C MET A 76 -11.98 0.21 -5.25
N LYS A 77 -11.53 0.07 -6.50
CA LYS A 77 -11.10 -1.23 -7.05
C LYS A 77 -9.67 -1.55 -6.60
N LEU A 78 -9.54 -2.42 -5.61
CA LEU A 78 -8.25 -2.77 -5.01
C LEU A 78 -7.55 -3.91 -5.76
N ILE A 79 -6.28 -3.72 -6.08
CA ILE A 79 -5.33 -4.75 -6.49
C ILE A 79 -4.31 -4.90 -5.36
N VAL A 80 -4.23 -6.10 -4.80
CA VAL A 80 -3.31 -6.40 -3.70
C VAL A 80 -2.02 -6.98 -4.26
N ASP A 81 -0.88 -6.33 -4.03
CA ASP A 81 0.44 -6.92 -4.27
C ASP A 81 1.12 -7.19 -2.94
N PRO A 82 1.29 -8.47 -2.59
CA PRO A 82 1.84 -8.88 -1.31
C PRO A 82 3.35 -8.68 -1.31
N VAL A 83 3.80 -7.43 -1.21
CA VAL A 83 5.21 -7.08 -1.06
C VAL A 83 5.67 -7.46 0.35
N MET A 84 6.11 -8.71 0.51
CA MET A 84 6.51 -9.29 1.80
C MET A 84 8.02 -9.25 2.04
N ILE A 85 8.82 -9.29 0.97
CA ILE A 85 10.28 -9.46 1.02
C ILE A 85 10.95 -8.45 0.07
N ALA A 86 11.99 -7.76 0.55
CA ALA A 86 12.81 -6.88 -0.28
C ALA A 86 13.66 -7.69 -1.27
N LYS A 87 14.07 -7.10 -2.40
CA LYS A 87 14.98 -7.77 -3.37
C LYS A 87 16.30 -8.28 -2.77
N GLY A 88 16.71 -7.80 -1.59
CA GLY A 88 17.87 -8.26 -0.83
C GLY A 88 17.57 -9.26 0.30
N GLY A 89 16.35 -9.80 0.40
CA GLY A 89 15.96 -10.82 1.39
C GLY A 89 15.48 -10.29 2.75
N ALA A 90 15.51 -8.97 2.98
CA ALA A 90 14.99 -8.38 4.22
C ALA A 90 13.45 -8.49 4.28
N SER A 91 12.91 -8.90 5.43
CA SER A 91 11.46 -8.86 5.70
C SER A 91 10.98 -7.41 5.68
N LEU A 92 9.91 -7.15 4.92
CA LEU A 92 9.27 -5.84 4.82
C LEU A 92 7.97 -5.75 5.64
N LEU A 93 7.61 -6.85 6.30
CA LEU A 93 6.42 -7.00 7.11
C LEU A 93 6.78 -7.38 8.54
N ASN A 94 6.00 -6.91 9.50
CA ASN A 94 5.96 -7.52 10.82
C ASN A 94 5.22 -8.88 10.76
N GLU A 95 5.41 -9.73 11.77
CA GLU A 95 4.87 -11.10 11.80
C GLU A 95 3.34 -11.20 11.62
N ASP A 96 2.59 -10.17 12.05
CA ASP A 96 1.13 -10.14 12.01
C ASP A 96 0.56 -9.62 10.68
N ALA A 97 1.35 -8.90 9.89
CA ALA A 97 0.86 -8.21 8.69
C ALA A 97 0.43 -9.21 7.59
N VAL A 98 1.09 -10.37 7.47
CA VAL A 98 0.69 -11.40 6.49
C VAL A 98 -0.70 -11.96 6.79
N SER A 99 -0.98 -12.22 8.06
CA SER A 99 -2.29 -12.72 8.52
C SER A 99 -3.37 -11.67 8.29
N ALA A 100 -3.09 -10.41 8.65
CA ALA A 100 -3.98 -9.29 8.44
C ALA A 100 -4.32 -9.09 6.95
N MET A 101 -3.33 -9.20 6.04
CA MET A 101 -3.54 -9.07 4.60
C MET A 101 -4.54 -10.13 4.10
N LYS A 102 -4.32 -11.40 4.46
CA LYS A 102 -5.25 -12.48 4.08
C LYS A 102 -6.66 -12.24 4.62
N LYS A 103 -6.78 -11.74 5.84
CA LYS A 103 -8.08 -11.53 6.50
C LYS A 103 -8.86 -10.34 5.94
N HIS A 104 -8.17 -9.24 5.67
CA HIS A 104 -8.83 -7.95 5.40
C HIS A 104 -8.86 -7.58 3.92
N THR A 105 -7.90 -8.00 3.11
CA THR A 105 -7.83 -7.57 1.71
C THR A 105 -8.20 -8.66 0.71
N CYS A 106 -8.16 -9.94 1.10
CA CYS A 106 -8.44 -11.07 0.18
C CYS A 106 -9.84 -11.02 -0.43
N CYS A 107 -10.88 -10.68 0.35
CA CYS A 107 -12.26 -10.60 -0.14
C CYS A 107 -12.58 -9.30 -0.88
N LEU A 108 -11.71 -8.29 -0.78
CA LEU A 108 -11.88 -6.98 -1.42
C LEU A 108 -11.11 -6.86 -2.74
N SER A 109 -10.09 -7.72 -2.93
CA SER A 109 -9.20 -7.61 -4.07
C SER A 109 -9.90 -8.04 -5.36
N ALA A 110 -9.81 -7.20 -6.38
CA ALA A 110 -10.20 -7.56 -7.75
C ALA A 110 -9.17 -8.48 -8.40
N MET A 111 -7.91 -8.46 -7.92
CA MET A 111 -6.80 -9.29 -8.44
C MET A 111 -5.66 -9.41 -7.41
N LEU A 112 -5.05 -10.59 -7.29
CA LEU A 112 -3.85 -10.86 -6.48
C LEU A 112 -2.58 -10.87 -7.34
#